data_AF-A0AAD6UFM0-F1
#
_entry.id   AF-A0AAD6UFM0-F1
#
_cell.length_a   1.000
_cell.length_b   1.000
_cell.length_c   1.000
_cell.angle_alpha   90.00
_cell.angle_beta   90.00
_cell.angle_gamma   90.00
#
_symmetry.space_group_name_H-M   'P 1'
#
loop_
_entity.id
_entity.type
_entity.pdbx_description
1 polymer ?
#
loop_
_entity_poly.entity_id
_entity_poly.type
_entity_poly.pdbx_seq_one_letter_code
_entity_poly.pdbx_strand_id
1 'polypeptide(L)'
;DPLAFYGAVGGELPSISLEETEILRDAVIRYQHQHRQFLWDRLSHLIAKIEGYDAEQVVLISRIDPLTQAESFNLSLAVLAEVANAVVAVQQILDALHTFLRKKRASAFVLDPNYGFLYMLEKCANEFELRFAFSSLQLRLVRADHHIRSYLQSIRSHFTGIEPSEVISSVDSTVSEVREVFGSEPPTKELYRLLMRKDY
;
A
#
# COMPACT_ATOMS: atom_id res chain seq x y z
N ASP A 1 -8.18 14.70 -20.62
CA ASP A 1 -8.56 13.37 -20.11
C ASP A 1 -7.31 12.66 -19.61
N PRO A 2 -7.24 12.25 -18.33
CA PRO A 2 -6.09 11.51 -17.78
C PRO A 2 -5.79 10.20 -18.53
N LEU A 3 -6.77 9.62 -19.25
CA LEU A 3 -6.56 8.39 -20.02
C LEU A 3 -5.92 8.60 -21.40
N ALA A 4 -5.74 9.85 -21.85
CA ALA A 4 -5.08 10.12 -23.14
C ALA A 4 -3.66 9.52 -23.19
N PHE A 5 -2.94 9.54 -22.07
CA PHE A 5 -1.61 8.91 -21.94
C PHE A 5 -1.63 7.38 -22.08
N TYR A 6 -2.79 6.77 -21.90
CA TYR A 6 -3.04 5.33 -21.98
C TYR A 6 -3.69 4.93 -23.32
N GLY A 7 -3.78 5.84 -24.29
CA GLY A 7 -4.32 5.55 -25.62
C GLY A 7 -5.83 5.78 -25.76
N ALA A 8 -6.48 6.46 -24.82
CA ALA A 8 -7.90 6.79 -24.96
C ALA A 8 -8.13 7.82 -26.07
N VAL A 9 -9.17 7.60 -26.88
CA VAL A 9 -9.60 8.49 -27.97
C VAL A 9 -11.04 8.92 -27.68
N GLY A 10 -11.28 10.23 -27.63
CA GLY A 10 -12.62 10.76 -27.32
C GLY A 10 -13.10 10.47 -25.90
N GLY A 11 -12.19 10.10 -24.98
CA GLY A 11 -12.54 9.71 -23.62
C GLY A 11 -12.52 8.20 -23.39
N GLU A 12 -12.52 7.38 -24.44
CA GLU A 12 -12.73 5.93 -24.31
C GLU A 12 -11.49 5.13 -24.71
N LEU A 13 -11.24 4.02 -24.00
CA LEU A 13 -10.20 3.08 -24.41
C LEU A 13 -10.71 2.19 -25.55
N PRO A 14 -9.88 1.91 -26.58
CA PRO A 14 -10.29 1.08 -27.70
C PRO A 14 -10.72 -0.32 -27.24
N SER A 15 -11.87 -0.80 -27.74
CA SER A 15 -12.39 -2.16 -27.48
C SER A 15 -12.70 -2.47 -26.01
N ILE A 16 -12.81 -1.45 -25.16
CA ILE A 16 -13.18 -1.56 -23.74
C ILE A 16 -14.51 -0.84 -23.53
N SER A 17 -15.36 -1.35 -22.64
CA SER A 17 -16.63 -0.69 -22.32
C SER A 17 -16.39 0.67 -21.65
N LEU A 18 -17.37 1.58 -21.76
CA LEU A 18 -17.32 2.86 -21.07
C LEU A 18 -17.21 2.68 -19.55
N GLU A 19 -17.94 1.71 -18.98
CA GLU A 19 -17.89 1.40 -17.55
C GLU A 19 -16.50 0.96 -17.10
N GLU A 20 -15.86 0.02 -17.81
CA GLU A 20 -14.49 -0.40 -17.53
C GLU A 20 -13.48 0.75 -17.70
N THR A 21 -13.71 1.63 -18.68
CA THR A 21 -12.91 2.84 -18.89
C THR A 21 -13.03 3.80 -17.70
N GLU A 22 -14.24 4.03 -17.18
CA GLU A 22 -14.47 4.87 -15.98
C GLU A 22 -13.75 4.32 -14.75
N ILE A 23 -13.76 3.00 -14.56
CA ILE A 23 -13.05 2.34 -13.44
C ILE A 23 -11.54 2.66 -13.50
N LEU A 24 -10.91 2.52 -14.67
CA LEU A 24 -9.51 2.87 -14.83
C LEU A 24 -9.28 4.37 -14.65
N ARG A 25 -10.18 5.22 -15.18
CA ARG A 25 -10.07 6.67 -15.03
C ARG A 25 -10.04 7.09 -13.58
N ASP A 26 -10.97 6.58 -12.77
CA ASP A 26 -11.02 6.89 -11.34
C ASP A 26 -9.74 6.44 -10.62
N ALA A 27 -9.23 5.25 -10.94
CA ALA A 27 -7.96 4.75 -10.40
C ALA A 27 -6.77 5.66 -10.75
N VAL A 28 -6.64 6.07 -12.02
CA VAL A 28 -5.57 6.97 -12.48
C VAL A 28 -5.68 8.35 -11.82
N ILE A 29 -6.89 8.89 -11.70
CA ILE A 29 -7.12 10.18 -11.03
C ILE A 29 -6.70 10.09 -9.56
N ARG A 30 -7.19 9.09 -8.81
CA ARG A 30 -6.86 8.92 -7.39
C ARG A 30 -5.36 8.75 -7.14
N TYR A 31 -4.66 8.10 -8.07
CA TYR A 31 -3.23 7.87 -7.94
C TYR A 31 -2.39 9.11 -8.27
N GLN A 32 -2.69 9.79 -9.38
CA GLN A 32 -1.82 10.81 -9.97
C GLN A 32 -2.20 12.26 -9.64
N HIS A 33 -3.43 12.50 -9.19
CA HIS A 33 -3.94 13.84 -8.92
C HIS A 33 -4.02 14.13 -7.43
N GLN A 34 -4.13 15.43 -7.14
CA GLN A 34 -4.29 15.94 -5.79
C GLN A 34 -5.59 15.41 -5.18
N HIS A 35 -5.51 14.98 -3.92
CA HIS A 35 -6.67 14.56 -3.16
C HIS A 35 -7.65 15.72 -3.01
N ARG A 36 -8.96 15.46 -3.08
CA ARG A 36 -10.00 16.51 -3.00
C ARG A 36 -9.95 17.34 -1.72
N GLN A 37 -9.44 16.76 -0.63
CA GLN A 37 -9.27 17.43 0.65
C GLN A 37 -7.82 17.89 0.89
N PHE A 38 -6.99 17.97 -0.16
CA PHE A 38 -5.60 18.43 -0.09
C PHE A 38 -4.71 17.63 0.88
N LEU A 39 -5.04 16.34 1.09
CA LEU A 39 -4.24 15.44 1.92
C LEU A 39 -2.91 15.08 1.27
N TRP A 40 -2.86 15.06 -0.07
CA TRP A 40 -1.65 14.84 -0.87
C TRP A 40 -1.82 15.43 -2.27
N ASP A 41 -0.71 15.80 -2.91
CA ASP A 41 -0.67 16.18 -4.33
C ASP A 41 -0.62 14.96 -5.25
N ARG A 42 0.08 13.91 -4.80
CA ARG A 42 0.20 12.60 -5.45
C ARG A 42 0.23 11.53 -4.37
N LEU A 43 -0.45 10.41 -4.60
CA LEU A 43 -0.54 9.35 -3.58
C LEU A 43 0.85 8.77 -3.26
N SER A 44 1.71 8.63 -4.26
CA SER A 44 3.09 8.16 -4.08
C SER A 44 3.92 9.05 -3.13
N HIS A 45 3.65 10.36 -3.08
CA HIS A 45 4.32 11.26 -2.13
C HIS A 45 3.86 11.01 -0.68
N LEU A 46 2.57 10.73 -0.47
CA LEU A 46 2.08 10.34 0.85
C LEU A 46 2.66 9.00 1.28
N ILE A 47 2.76 8.02 0.36
CA ILE A 47 3.39 6.73 0.64
C ILE A 47 4.85 6.91 1.05
N ALA A 48 5.62 7.70 0.30
CA ALA A 48 7.02 8.00 0.64
C ALA A 48 7.16 8.73 1.97
N LYS A 49 6.22 9.63 2.30
CA LYS A 49 6.16 10.28 3.61
C LYS A 49 5.93 9.25 4.73
N ILE A 50 4.99 8.33 4.53
CA ILE A 50 4.66 7.28 5.51
C ILE A 50 5.84 6.33 5.69
N GLU A 51 6.49 5.92 4.60
CA GLU A 51 7.72 5.11 4.62
C GLU A 51 8.84 5.80 5.41
N GLY A 52 8.95 7.12 5.31
CA GLY A 52 9.96 7.91 6.01
C GLY A 52 9.78 8.01 7.53
N TYR A 53 8.66 7.56 8.10
CA TYR A 53 8.51 7.49 9.56
C TYR A 53 9.38 6.36 10.15
N ASP A 54 10.13 6.66 11.20
CA ASP A 54 10.81 5.63 11.98
C ASP A 54 9.80 4.89 12.87
N ALA A 55 9.50 3.63 12.54
CA ALA A 55 8.56 2.80 13.29
C ALA A 55 9.02 2.49 14.73
N GLU A 56 10.33 2.47 15.01
CA GLU A 56 10.86 2.28 16.37
C GLU A 56 10.70 3.53 17.23
N GLN A 57 10.74 4.69 16.60
CA GLN A 57 10.69 5.98 17.29
C GLN A 57 9.34 6.69 17.18
N VAL A 58 8.37 6.10 16.46
CA VAL A 58 7.03 6.70 16.32
C VAL A 58 6.40 6.89 17.70
N VAL A 59 5.82 8.07 17.91
CA VAL A 59 5.19 8.44 19.18
C VAL A 59 3.91 7.65 19.35
N LEU A 60 3.83 6.89 20.45
CA LEU A 60 2.66 6.13 20.85
C LEU A 60 1.91 6.88 21.95
N ILE A 61 0.59 6.85 21.88
CA ILE A 61 -0.30 7.39 22.91
C ILE A 61 -0.84 6.20 23.70
N SER A 62 -0.55 6.18 25.01
CA SER A 62 -1.19 5.25 25.95
C SER A 62 -2.58 5.77 26.33
N ARG A 63 -3.55 4.86 26.41
CA ARG A 63 -4.91 5.08 26.87
C ARG A 63 -5.32 3.97 27.82
N ILE A 64 -5.80 4.35 28.99
CA ILE A 64 -6.38 3.43 29.96
C ILE A 64 -7.89 3.45 29.78
N ASP A 65 -8.48 2.29 29.53
CA ASP A 65 -9.92 2.12 29.47
C ASP A 65 -10.51 2.30 30.89
N PRO A 66 -11.43 3.24 31.10
CA PRO A 66 -11.94 3.55 32.44
C PRO A 66 -12.77 2.41 33.04
N LEU A 67 -13.36 1.54 32.22
CA LEU A 67 -14.22 0.45 32.66
C LEU A 67 -13.43 -0.81 32.98
N THR A 68 -12.48 -1.16 32.11
CA THR A 68 -11.70 -2.41 32.23
C THR A 68 -10.34 -2.22 32.90
N GLN A 69 -9.91 -0.97 33.07
CA GLN A 69 -8.55 -0.59 33.51
C GLN A 69 -7.44 -1.15 32.60
N ALA A 70 -7.80 -1.66 31.42
CA ALA A 70 -6.84 -2.17 30.45
C ALA A 70 -6.13 -1.01 29.76
N GLU A 71 -4.80 -1.10 29.69
CA GLU A 71 -3.99 -0.17 28.93
C GLU A 71 -3.96 -0.58 27.45
N SER A 72 -3.99 0.42 26.58
CA SER A 72 -3.83 0.24 25.14
C SER A 72 -3.03 1.38 24.54
N PHE A 73 -2.31 1.08 23.47
CA PHE A 73 -1.46 2.00 22.74
C PHE A 73 -2.05 2.25 21.35
N ASN A 74 -1.86 3.46 20.85
CA ASN A 74 -2.16 3.81 19.47
C ASN A 74 -1.19 4.84 18.90
N LEU A 75 -1.18 4.96 17.58
CA LEU A 75 -0.47 6.06 16.92
C LEU A 75 -1.15 7.40 17.23
N SER A 76 -0.39 8.49 17.13
CA SER A 76 -0.98 9.83 17.13
C SER A 76 -2.07 9.94 16.06
N LEU A 77 -3.15 10.69 16.36
CA LEU A 77 -4.28 10.82 15.45
C LEU A 77 -3.87 11.33 14.06
N ALA A 78 -2.88 12.23 13.99
CA ALA A 78 -2.35 12.75 12.73
C ALA A 78 -1.71 11.63 11.89
N VAL A 79 -0.80 10.84 12.47
CA VAL A 79 -0.14 9.74 11.76
C VAL A 79 -1.14 8.65 11.40
N LEU A 80 -2.04 8.28 12.31
CA LEU A 80 -3.08 7.28 12.05
C LEU A 80 -3.99 7.72 10.88
N ALA A 81 -4.40 8.98 10.85
CA ALA A 81 -5.22 9.51 9.76
C ALA A 81 -4.48 9.47 8.41
N GLU A 82 -3.19 9.83 8.37
CA GLU A 82 -2.38 9.73 7.16
C GLU A 82 -2.30 8.29 6.64
N VAL A 83 -1.96 7.35 7.53
CA VAL A 83 -1.84 5.92 7.18
C VAL A 83 -3.19 5.35 6.73
N ALA A 84 -4.27 5.64 7.46
CA ALA A 84 -5.61 5.16 7.12
C ALA A 84 -6.05 5.66 5.74
N ASN A 85 -5.86 6.95 5.45
CA ASN A 85 -6.21 7.50 4.14
C ASN A 85 -5.38 6.87 3.02
N ALA A 86 -4.08 6.69 3.22
CA ALA A 86 -3.23 6.02 2.25
C ALA A 86 -3.68 4.58 2.00
N VAL A 87 -3.92 3.80 3.06
CA VAL A 87 -4.34 2.40 2.96
C VAL A 87 -5.65 2.26 2.20
N VAL A 88 -6.66 3.07 2.53
CA VAL A 88 -7.95 3.04 1.84
C VAL A 88 -7.81 3.44 0.37
N ALA A 89 -7.09 4.53 0.08
CA ALA A 89 -6.89 4.99 -1.29
C ALA A 89 -6.15 3.96 -2.14
N VAL A 90 -5.07 3.38 -1.62
CA VAL A 90 -4.29 2.34 -2.32
C VAL A 90 -5.13 1.08 -2.54
N GLN A 91 -5.89 0.62 -1.55
CA GLN A 91 -6.74 -0.56 -1.71
C GLN A 91 -7.82 -0.33 -2.78
N GLN A 92 -8.47 0.84 -2.81
CA GLN A 92 -9.44 1.20 -3.85
C GLN A 92 -8.82 1.19 -5.26
N ILE A 93 -7.60 1.72 -5.41
CA ILE A 93 -6.88 1.73 -6.69
C ILE A 93 -6.53 0.30 -7.11
N LEU A 94 -6.01 -0.51 -6.19
CA LEU A 94 -5.69 -1.92 -6.47
C LEU A 94 -6.93 -2.69 -6.90
N ASP A 95 -8.06 -2.51 -6.21
CA ASP A 95 -9.31 -3.20 -6.54
C ASP A 95 -9.85 -2.78 -7.93
N ALA A 96 -9.77 -1.49 -8.25
CA ALA A 96 -10.12 -0.97 -9.58
C ALA A 96 -9.22 -1.55 -10.68
N LEU A 97 -7.89 -1.57 -10.46
CA LEU A 97 -6.94 -2.14 -11.42
C LEU A 97 -7.09 -3.66 -11.57
N HIS A 98 -7.34 -4.39 -10.49
CA HIS A 98 -7.60 -5.83 -10.55
C HIS A 98 -8.88 -6.15 -11.29
N THR A 99 -9.92 -5.33 -11.09
CA THR A 99 -11.20 -5.45 -11.81
C THR A 99 -11.00 -5.19 -13.29
N PHE A 100 -10.32 -4.10 -13.64
CA PHE A 100 -10.01 -3.73 -15.03
C PHE A 100 -9.18 -4.81 -15.74
N LEU A 101 -8.14 -5.34 -15.07
CA LEU A 101 -7.26 -6.38 -15.61
C LEU A 101 -7.87 -7.79 -15.53
N ARG A 102 -9.10 -7.94 -15.02
CA ARG A 102 -9.78 -9.23 -14.81
C ARG A 102 -8.93 -10.25 -14.05
N LYS A 103 -8.12 -9.78 -13.09
CA LYS A 103 -7.30 -10.65 -12.24
C LYS A 103 -8.18 -11.43 -11.27
N LYS A 104 -7.86 -12.71 -11.06
CA LYS A 104 -8.54 -13.52 -10.04
C LYS A 104 -8.25 -12.94 -8.66
N ARG A 105 -9.29 -12.78 -7.83
CA ARG A 105 -9.16 -12.26 -6.45
C ARG A 105 -8.16 -13.06 -5.61
N ALA A 106 -8.06 -14.37 -5.80
CA ALA A 106 -7.13 -15.23 -5.05
C ALA A 106 -5.64 -14.93 -5.33
N SER A 107 -5.32 -14.27 -6.45
CA SER A 107 -3.95 -13.87 -6.82
C SER A 107 -3.75 -12.36 -6.76
N ALA A 108 -4.75 -11.61 -6.29
CA ALA A 108 -4.67 -10.15 -6.18
C ALA A 108 -3.84 -9.77 -4.96
N PHE A 109 -2.93 -8.81 -5.12
CA PHE A 109 -2.24 -8.21 -3.98
C PHE A 109 -3.28 -7.46 -3.13
N VAL A 110 -3.33 -7.75 -1.83
CA VAL A 110 -4.20 -7.06 -0.87
C VAL A 110 -3.30 -6.29 0.08
N LEU A 111 -3.53 -4.99 0.24
CA LEU A 111 -2.67 -4.16 1.07
C LEU A 111 -2.82 -4.49 2.55
N ASP A 112 -4.05 -4.49 3.06
CA ASP A 112 -4.35 -4.78 4.46
C ASP A 112 -5.61 -5.65 4.54
N PRO A 113 -5.45 -6.99 4.57
CA PRO A 113 -6.59 -7.91 4.60
C PRO A 113 -7.51 -7.62 5.78
N ASN A 114 -8.77 -7.30 5.48
CA ASN A 114 -9.80 -6.90 6.46
C ASN A 114 -9.40 -5.71 7.36
N TYR A 115 -8.46 -4.87 6.92
CA TYR A 115 -7.93 -3.74 7.69
C TYR A 115 -7.31 -4.15 9.04
N GLY A 116 -6.81 -5.38 9.14
CA GLY A 116 -6.29 -5.94 10.40
C GLY A 116 -5.13 -5.13 10.96
N PHE A 117 -4.20 -4.68 10.12
CA PHE A 117 -3.09 -3.85 10.59
C PHE A 117 -3.58 -2.46 11.01
N LEU A 118 -4.47 -1.82 10.24
CA LEU A 118 -5.05 -0.53 10.65
C LEU A 118 -5.76 -0.60 12.01
N TYR A 119 -6.53 -1.66 12.27
CA TYR A 119 -7.17 -1.86 13.58
C TYR A 119 -6.13 -1.99 14.71
N MET A 120 -5.01 -2.67 14.47
CA MET A 120 -3.92 -2.72 15.43
C MET A 120 -3.30 -1.34 15.69
N LEU A 121 -3.22 -0.46 14.68
CA LEU A 121 -2.69 0.90 14.86
C LEU A 121 -3.62 1.81 15.66
N GLU A 122 -4.93 1.56 15.61
CA GLU A 122 -5.94 2.30 16.37
C GLU A 122 -5.98 1.89 17.85
N LYS A 123 -5.78 0.60 18.14
CA LYS A 123 -5.80 0.06 19.50
C LYS A 123 -5.04 -1.27 19.57
N CYS A 124 -3.92 -1.28 20.27
CA CYS A 124 -3.16 -2.50 20.57
C CYS A 124 -2.78 -2.55 22.05
N ALA A 125 -2.78 -3.74 22.66
CA ALA A 125 -2.34 -3.91 24.05
C ALA A 125 -0.80 -3.93 24.19
N ASN A 126 -0.07 -4.09 23.09
CA ASN A 126 1.37 -4.29 23.09
C ASN A 126 2.05 -3.31 22.12
N GLU A 127 2.96 -2.47 22.63
CA GLU A 127 3.70 -1.50 21.82
C GLU A 127 4.51 -2.15 20.69
N PHE A 128 5.14 -3.28 20.96
CA PHE A 128 5.96 -3.98 19.97
C PHE A 128 5.10 -4.51 18.82
N GLU A 129 3.92 -5.06 19.11
CA GLU A 129 2.98 -5.52 18.08
C GLU A 129 2.42 -4.37 17.25
N LEU A 130 2.15 -3.22 17.88
CA LEU A 130 1.71 -2.01 17.18
C LEU A 130 2.81 -1.51 16.22
N ARG A 131 4.04 -1.39 16.70
CA ARG A 131 5.19 -0.97 15.87
C ARG A 131 5.44 -1.94 14.74
N PHE A 132 5.30 -3.24 15.00
CA PHE A 132 5.39 -4.29 13.98
C PHE A 132 4.27 -4.17 12.92
N ALA A 133 3.03 -3.90 13.34
CA ALA A 133 1.93 -3.66 12.42
C ALA A 133 2.18 -2.41 11.56
N PHE A 134 2.74 -1.36 12.17
CA PHE A 134 3.07 -0.11 11.48
C PHE A 134 4.16 -0.33 10.43
N SER A 135 5.28 -0.96 10.79
CA SER A 135 6.36 -1.26 9.85
C SER A 135 5.92 -2.21 8.73
N SER A 136 5.06 -3.19 9.06
CA SER A 136 4.45 -4.08 8.07
C SER A 136 3.60 -3.31 7.07
N LEU A 137 2.78 -2.34 7.53
CA LEU A 137 2.00 -1.50 6.64
C LEU A 137 2.87 -0.59 5.76
N GLN A 138 3.94 0.00 6.31
CA GLN A 138 4.89 0.81 5.54
C GLN A 138 5.46 0.00 4.36
N LEU A 139 6.01 -1.18 4.62
CA LEU A 139 6.56 -2.03 3.56
C LEU A 139 5.50 -2.42 2.52
N ARG A 140 4.29 -2.77 2.97
CA ARG A 140 3.21 -3.17 2.06
C ARG A 140 2.70 -2.01 1.23
N LEU A 141 2.67 -0.78 1.76
CA LEU A 141 2.35 0.44 1.00
C LEU A 141 3.36 0.69 -0.11
N VAL A 142 4.66 0.56 0.17
CA VAL A 142 5.73 0.71 -0.84
C VAL A 142 5.58 -0.34 -1.95
N ARG A 143 5.33 -1.61 -1.58
CA ARG A 143 5.07 -2.68 -2.55
C ARG A 143 3.80 -2.43 -3.37
N ALA A 144 2.75 -1.92 -2.74
CA ALA A 144 1.51 -1.58 -3.43
C ALA A 144 1.73 -0.45 -4.46
N ASP A 145 2.50 0.58 -4.10
CA ASP A 145 2.87 1.66 -5.01
C ASP A 145 3.64 1.15 -6.22
N HIS A 146 4.56 0.20 -6.01
CA HIS A 146 5.25 -0.50 -7.09
C HIS A 146 4.28 -1.30 -7.98
N HIS A 147 3.37 -2.09 -7.40
CA HIS A 147 2.36 -2.84 -8.15
C HIS A 147 1.45 -1.93 -8.98
N ILE A 148 0.98 -0.81 -8.41
CA ILE A 148 0.15 0.17 -9.12
C ILE A 148 0.89 0.72 -10.34
N ARG A 149 2.15 1.15 -10.17
CA ARG A 149 2.97 1.65 -11.28
C ARG A 149 3.16 0.60 -12.37
N SER A 150 3.49 -0.63 -11.98
CA SER A 150 3.64 -1.76 -12.90
C SER A 150 2.35 -2.03 -13.68
N TYR A 151 1.20 -2.07 -13.02
CA TYR A 151 -0.10 -2.29 -13.67
C TYR A 151 -0.46 -1.17 -14.65
N LEU A 152 -0.30 0.09 -14.24
CA LEU A 152 -0.55 1.23 -15.11
C LEU A 152 0.37 1.20 -16.33
N GLN A 153 1.63 0.80 -16.15
CA GLN A 153 2.57 0.66 -17.27
C GLN A 153 2.20 -0.49 -18.20
N SER A 154 1.81 -1.66 -17.68
CA SER A 154 1.31 -2.77 -18.51
C SER A 154 0.06 -2.36 -19.31
N ILE A 155 -0.88 -1.64 -18.69
CA ILE A 155 -2.08 -1.12 -19.36
C ILE A 155 -1.68 -0.19 -20.50
N ARG A 156 -0.78 0.77 -20.23
CA ARG A 156 -0.28 1.69 -21.26
C ARG A 156 0.35 0.94 -22.42
N SER A 157 1.25 0.00 -22.15
CA SER A 157 1.94 -0.76 -23.20
C SER A 157 0.96 -1.58 -24.02
N HIS A 158 -0.08 -2.15 -23.40
CA HIS A 158 -1.13 -2.88 -24.10
C HIS A 158 -1.91 -2.02 -25.10
N PHE A 159 -2.34 -0.81 -24.70
CA PHE A 159 -3.19 0.04 -25.55
C PHE A 159 -2.41 0.93 -26.53
N THR A 160 -1.16 1.27 -26.23
CA THR A 160 -0.36 2.19 -27.05
C THR A 160 0.70 1.48 -27.90
N GLY A 161 1.03 0.22 -27.58
CA GLY A 161 2.15 -0.50 -28.19
C GLY A 161 3.52 0.04 -27.82
N ILE A 162 3.61 1.02 -26.91
CA ILE A 162 4.86 1.60 -26.43
C ILE A 162 5.39 0.71 -25.32
N GLU A 163 6.52 0.04 -25.56
CA GLU A 163 7.17 -0.77 -24.54
C GLU A 163 7.64 0.07 -23.36
N PRO A 164 7.62 -0.49 -22.15
CA PRO A 164 8.15 0.17 -20.97
C PRO A 164 9.63 0.49 -21.17
N SER A 165 10.04 1.76 -21.02
CA SER A 165 11.46 2.06 -20.83
C SER A 165 11.92 1.37 -19.55
N GLU A 166 12.77 0.36 -19.68
CA GLU A 166 13.26 -0.52 -18.62
C GLU A 166 13.78 0.26 -17.40
N VAL A 167 12.94 0.45 -16.36
CA VAL A 167 13.38 0.61 -14.97
C VAL A 167 12.22 0.16 -14.06
N ILE A 168 11.96 -1.14 -14.00
CA ILE A 168 11.26 -1.74 -12.87
C ILE A 168 12.18 -2.86 -12.40
N SER A 169 13.01 -2.58 -11.39
CA SER A 169 13.82 -3.61 -10.75
C SER A 169 12.87 -4.66 -10.17
N SER A 170 12.96 -5.89 -10.67
CA SER A 170 12.17 -7.01 -10.18
C SER A 170 12.53 -7.32 -8.73
N VAL A 171 11.74 -6.82 -7.77
CA VAL A 171 11.80 -7.24 -6.37
C VAL A 171 10.87 -8.45 -6.15
N ASP A 172 10.93 -9.43 -7.06
CA ASP A 172 10.15 -10.68 -7.00
C ASP A 172 11.07 -11.89 -6.77
N SER A 173 12.03 -11.75 -5.84
CA SER A 173 12.93 -12.84 -5.47
C SER A 173 12.95 -13.01 -3.95
N THR A 174 11.99 -13.77 -3.42
CA THR A 174 12.19 -14.43 -2.12
C THR A 174 13.16 -15.59 -2.35
N VAL A 175 14.46 -15.31 -2.26
CA VAL A 175 15.51 -16.33 -2.33
C VAL A 175 15.41 -17.24 -1.10
N SER A 176 15.37 -18.55 -1.33
CA SER A 176 15.23 -19.62 -0.33
C SER A 176 16.41 -19.78 0.66
N GLU A 177 17.38 -18.87 0.68
CA GLU A 177 18.62 -19.00 1.45
C GLU A 177 18.50 -18.54 2.93
N VAL A 178 17.36 -17.97 3.33
CA VAL A 178 17.21 -17.33 4.65
C VAL A 178 17.01 -18.32 5.81
N ARG A 179 17.14 -19.64 5.62
CA ARG A 179 16.71 -20.64 6.64
C ARG A 179 17.73 -21.01 7.71
N GLU A 180 18.97 -20.52 7.67
CA GLU A 180 20.01 -21.05 8.58
C GLU A 180 20.11 -20.38 9.98
N VAL A 181 19.36 -19.33 10.29
CA VAL A 181 19.48 -18.61 11.59
C VAL A 181 18.14 -18.30 12.27
N PHE A 182 17.11 -19.14 12.06
CA PHE A 182 15.80 -18.98 12.69
C PHE A 182 15.59 -19.98 13.83
N GLY A 183 15.02 -19.53 14.96
CA GLY A 183 14.60 -20.40 16.06
C GLY A 183 15.16 -20.05 17.45
N SER A 184 15.70 -18.85 17.65
CA SER A 184 16.23 -18.41 18.96
C SER A 184 15.41 -17.31 19.63
N GLU A 185 14.52 -16.64 18.89
CA GLU A 185 13.64 -15.60 19.39
C GLU A 185 12.17 -15.84 19.03
N PRO A 186 11.22 -15.14 19.70
CA PRO A 186 9.82 -15.18 19.31
C PRO A 186 9.65 -14.86 17.82
N PRO A 187 8.80 -15.58 17.08
CA PRO A 187 8.67 -15.46 15.63
C PRO A 187 8.44 -14.02 15.14
N THR A 188 7.77 -13.20 15.95
CA THR A 188 7.49 -11.78 15.66
C THR A 188 8.74 -10.91 15.69
N LYS A 189 9.71 -11.18 16.57
CA LYS A 189 11.00 -10.48 16.62
C LYS A 189 11.91 -10.88 15.47
N GLU A 190 11.91 -12.16 15.10
CA GLU A 190 12.70 -12.65 13.96
C GLU A 190 12.18 -12.08 12.64
N LEU A 191 10.85 -12.01 12.47
CA LEU A 191 10.21 -11.33 11.33
C LEU A 191 10.52 -9.83 11.29
N TYR A 192 10.51 -9.15 12.44
CA TYR A 192 10.83 -7.73 12.51
C TYR A 192 12.27 -7.44 12.05
N ARG A 193 13.24 -8.26 12.46
CA ARG A 193 14.63 -8.14 11.99
C ARG A 193 14.78 -8.31 10.48
N LEU A 194 14.00 -9.22 9.89
CA LEU A 194 13.98 -9.38 8.43
C LEU A 194 13.43 -8.15 7.71
N LEU A 195 12.40 -7.52 8.28
CA LEU A 195 11.77 -6.33 7.70
C LEU A 195 12.65 -5.07 7.82
N MET A 196 13.52 -5.00 8.83
CA MET A 196 14.41 -3.84 9.08
C MET A 196 15.78 -3.95 8.37
N ARG A 197 16.04 -5.01 7.60
CA ARG A 197 17.28 -5.13 6.82
C ARG A 197 17.25 -4.19 5.62
N LYS A 198 18.36 -3.45 5.42
CA LYS A 198 18.55 -2.53 4.29
C LYS A 198 18.66 -3.21 2.91
N ASP A 199 18.77 -4.53 2.90
CA ASP A 199 19.03 -5.33 1.70
C ASP A 199 17.72 -5.83 1.04
N TYR A 200 16.56 -5.32 1.48
CA TYR A 200 15.21 -5.68 1.01
C TYR A 200 14.43 -4.48 0.49
#